data_AF-A0A7C5WDK3-F1
#
_entry.id   AF-A0A7C5WDK3-F1
#
_cell.length_a   1.000
_cell.length_b   1.000
_cell.length_c   1.000
_cell.angle_alpha   90.00
_cell.angle_beta   90.00
_cell.angle_gamma   90.00
#
_symmetry.space_group_name_H-M   'P 1'
#
loop_
_entity.id
_entity.type
_entity.pdbx_description
1 polymer ?
#
loop_
_entity_poly.entity_id
_entity_poly.type
_entity_poly.pdbx_seq_one_letter_code
_entity_poly.pdbx_strand_id
1 'polypeptide(L)'
;TDGAFGVPVPSEDAPSLRPAVVLVPLLAFSRAGHRLGYGGGYYDRTLADLRAGGGVLAVGLAYAEQELEELPVTAEDAPLDTIITERMIHQVKEGG
;
A
#
# COMPACT_ATOMS: atom_id res chain seq x y z
N THR A 1 -10.98 2.05 -19.21
CA THR A 1 -10.53 3.09 -20.16
C THR A 1 -9.05 3.31 -19.97
N ASP A 2 -8.35 3.91 -20.93
CA ASP A 2 -6.92 4.20 -20.79
C ASP A 2 -6.72 5.32 -19.77
N GLY A 3 -6.14 4.99 -18.62
CA GLY A 3 -5.82 5.95 -17.57
C GLY A 3 -4.44 6.58 -17.76
N ALA A 4 -4.00 7.31 -16.73
CA ALA A 4 -2.66 7.88 -16.71
C ALA A 4 -1.59 6.79 -16.95
N PHE A 5 -0.56 7.14 -17.71
CA PHE A 5 0.55 6.22 -18.05
C PHE A 5 0.12 4.92 -18.76
N GLY A 6 -1.06 4.89 -19.39
CA GLY A 6 -1.58 3.71 -20.08
C GLY A 6 -2.06 2.61 -19.13
N VAL A 7 -2.20 2.92 -17.84
CA VAL A 7 -2.75 1.96 -16.86
C VAL A 7 -4.26 1.90 -17.03
N PRO A 8 -4.86 0.72 -17.27
CA PRO A 8 -6.31 0.61 -17.35
C PRO A 8 -6.97 1.04 -16.04
N VAL A 9 -8.00 1.89 -16.15
CA VAL A 9 -8.85 2.27 -15.03
C VAL A 9 -10.30 1.83 -15.25
N PRO A 10 -11.09 1.64 -14.17
CA PRO A 10 -12.52 1.44 -14.28
C PRO A 10 -13.19 2.56 -15.09
N SER A 11 -14.31 2.24 -15.75
CA SER A 11 -15.15 3.26 -16.41
C SER A 11 -15.73 4.23 -15.38
N GLU A 12 -16.10 5.44 -15.82
CA GLU A 12 -16.76 6.43 -14.95
C GLU A 12 -18.09 5.91 -14.37
N ASP A 13 -18.79 5.04 -15.11
CA ASP A 13 -20.04 4.41 -14.66
C ASP A 13 -19.83 3.21 -13.70
N ALA A 14 -18.57 2.86 -13.39
CA ALA A 14 -18.30 1.75 -12.48
C ALA A 14 -18.78 2.09 -11.06
N PRO A 15 -19.40 1.13 -10.34
CA PRO A 15 -19.86 1.38 -8.98
C PRO A 15 -18.67 1.71 -8.07
N SER A 16 -18.86 2.69 -7.18
CA SER A 16 -17.90 2.95 -6.12
C SER A 16 -17.86 1.78 -5.15
N LEU A 17 -16.67 1.37 -4.74
CA LEU A 17 -16.46 0.29 -3.78
C LEU A 17 -15.48 0.74 -2.70
N ARG A 18 -15.71 0.26 -1.46
CA ARG A 18 -14.75 0.39 -0.36
C ARG A 18 -14.10 -0.98 -0.12
N PRO A 19 -12.82 -1.16 -0.47
CA PRO A 19 -12.17 -2.45 -0.35
C PRO A 19 -11.83 -2.78 1.10
N ALA A 20 -12.00 -4.04 1.48
CA ALA A 20 -11.49 -4.55 2.76
C ALA A 20 -9.97 -4.77 2.74
N VAL A 21 -9.40 -4.96 1.55
CA VAL A 21 -7.97 -5.21 1.32
C VAL A 21 -7.49 -4.37 0.14
N VAL A 22 -6.34 -3.71 0.31
CA VAL A 22 -5.66 -3.00 -0.78
C VAL A 22 -4.27 -3.59 -0.95
N LEU A 23 -3.96 -4.00 -2.19
CA LEU A 23 -2.61 -4.39 -2.59
C LEU A 23 -1.83 -3.14 -2.98
N VAL A 24 -0.72 -2.90 -2.29
CA VAL A 24 0.06 -1.66 -2.40
C VAL A 24 1.39 -1.98 -3.09
N PRO A 25 1.61 -1.50 -4.34
CA PRO A 25 2.89 -1.56 -5.00
C PRO A 25 3.88 -0.59 -4.34
N LEU A 26 5.17 -0.94 -4.38
CA LEU A 26 6.24 -0.18 -3.74
C LEU A 26 7.58 -0.38 -4.47
N LEU A 27 8.51 0.54 -4.21
CA LEU A 27 9.90 0.48 -4.67
C LEU A 27 10.82 -0.15 -3.62
N ALA A 28 10.58 0.12 -2.35
CA ALA A 28 11.27 -0.48 -1.21
C ALA A 28 10.34 -0.57 0.01
N PHE A 29 10.65 -1.45 0.95
CA PHE A 29 9.93 -1.57 2.21
C PHE A 29 10.89 -1.81 3.39
N SER A 30 10.42 -1.57 4.61
CA SER A 30 11.09 -2.04 5.82
C SER A 30 10.21 -2.99 6.61
N ARG A 31 10.82 -3.78 7.52
CA ARG A 31 10.09 -4.71 8.40
C ARG A 31 9.07 -4.02 9.31
N ALA A 32 9.21 -2.72 9.54
CA ALA A 32 8.25 -1.90 10.28
C ALA A 32 7.01 -1.50 9.46
N GLY A 33 6.89 -1.95 8.21
CA GLY A 33 5.75 -1.66 7.34
C GLY A 33 5.84 -0.31 6.63
N HIS A 34 6.96 0.40 6.74
CA HIS A 34 7.20 1.58 5.92
C HIS A 34 7.47 1.17 4.48
N ARG A 35 7.14 2.05 3.53
CA ARG A 35 7.36 1.82 2.11
C ARG A 35 7.85 3.08 1.41
N LEU A 36 8.63 2.89 0.37
CA LEU A 36 8.94 3.93 -0.61
C LEU A 36 8.05 3.74 -1.84
N GLY A 37 7.22 4.75 -2.14
CA GLY A 37 6.42 4.79 -3.36
C GLY A 37 7.07 5.62 -4.47
N TYR A 38 6.34 5.85 -5.57
CA TYR A 38 6.80 6.68 -6.70
C TYR A 38 6.68 8.20 -6.46
N GLY A 39 6.43 8.64 -5.22
CA GLY A 39 6.44 10.07 -4.83
C GLY A 39 5.13 10.85 -4.97
N GLY A 40 4.03 10.25 -5.44
CA GLY A 40 2.74 10.93 -5.62
C GLY A 40 1.80 10.95 -4.41
N GLY A 41 2.16 10.27 -3.31
CA GLY A 41 1.36 10.17 -2.08
C GLY A 41 -0.07 9.61 -2.27
N TYR A 42 -0.34 8.94 -3.40
CA TYR A 42 -1.69 8.45 -3.73
C TYR A 42 -2.19 7.43 -2.70
N TYR A 43 -1.35 6.43 -2.39
CA TYR A 43 -1.72 5.39 -1.44
C TYR A 43 -1.83 5.92 -0.01
N ASP A 44 -1.03 6.90 0.39
CA ASP A 44 -1.11 7.46 1.75
C ASP A 44 -2.47 8.10 2.00
N ARG A 45 -2.94 8.92 1.06
CA ARG A 45 -4.28 9.53 1.12
C ARG A 45 -5.39 8.47 1.05
N THR A 46 -5.29 7.53 0.11
CA THR A 46 -6.30 6.46 -0.04
C THR A 46 -6.39 5.60 1.23
N LEU A 47 -5.27 5.22 1.82
CA LEU A 47 -5.25 4.41 3.05
C LEU A 47 -5.77 5.21 4.24
N ALA A 48 -5.44 6.50 4.36
CA ALA A 48 -6.00 7.37 5.39
C ALA A 48 -7.54 7.45 5.29
N ASP A 49 -8.07 7.69 4.09
CA ASP A 49 -9.51 7.79 3.83
C ASP A 49 -10.25 6.46 4.13
N LEU A 50 -9.66 5.34 3.73
CA LEU A 50 -10.24 4.01 3.99
C LEU A 50 -10.20 3.66 5.49
N ARG A 51 -9.11 3.98 6.18
CA ARG A 51 -8.98 3.76 7.63
C ARG A 51 -9.96 4.61 8.42
N ALA A 52 -10.16 5.87 8.03
CA ALA A 52 -11.19 6.73 8.62
C ALA A 52 -12.62 6.21 8.37
N GLY A 53 -12.83 5.50 7.27
CA GLY A 53 -14.14 5.02 6.82
C GLY A 53 -14.51 3.59 7.23
N GLY A 54 -13.81 2.96 8.18
CA GLY A 54 -14.13 1.61 8.66
C GLY A 54 -12.98 0.61 8.64
N GLY A 55 -11.78 1.04 8.24
CA GLY A 55 -10.59 0.19 8.21
C GLY A 55 -10.32 -0.45 6.85
N VAL A 56 -9.06 -0.78 6.61
CA VAL A 56 -8.60 -1.54 5.44
C VAL A 56 -7.34 -2.30 5.83
N LEU A 57 -7.17 -3.50 5.29
CA LEU A 57 -5.91 -4.23 5.34
C LEU A 57 -5.01 -3.77 4.18
N ALA A 58 -3.94 -3.07 4.48
CA ALA A 58 -2.95 -2.64 3.51
C ALA A 58 -1.84 -3.70 3.37
N VAL A 59 -1.76 -4.35 2.21
CA VAL A 59 -0.81 -5.42 1.92
C VAL A 59 0.20 -4.95 0.89
N GLY A 60 1.46 -4.83 1.29
CA GLY A 60 2.55 -4.62 0.34
C GLY A 60 2.83 -5.88 -0.47
N LEU A 61 2.94 -5.74 -1.78
CA LEU A 61 3.51 -6.78 -2.64
C LEU A 61 4.88 -6.33 -3.09
N ALA A 62 5.90 -7.13 -2.77
CA ALA A 62 7.29 -6.78 -3.00
C ALA A 62 8.12 -8.01 -3.37
N TYR A 63 9.28 -7.81 -3.97
CA TYR A 63 10.35 -8.81 -3.94
C TYR A 63 11.15 -8.68 -2.65
N ALA A 64 11.71 -9.78 -2.16
CA ALA A 64 12.53 -9.76 -0.95
C ALA A 64 13.76 -8.83 -1.07
N GLU A 65 14.25 -8.58 -2.27
CA GLU A 65 15.36 -7.66 -2.55
C GLU A 65 14.98 -6.17 -2.39
N GLN A 66 13.69 -5.88 -2.23
CA GLN A 66 13.20 -4.53 -1.96
C GLN A 66 13.16 -4.21 -0.45
N GLU A 67 13.59 -5.14 0.41
CA GLU A 67 13.71 -4.91 1.84
C GLU A 67 14.93 -4.02 2.14
N LEU A 68 14.70 -2.94 2.86
CA LEU A 68 15.72 -2.07 3.44
C LEU A 68 15.55 -2.01 4.96
N GLU A 69 16.67 -1.89 5.67
CA GLU A 69 16.66 -1.78 7.14
C GLU A 69 15.94 -0.52 7.59
N GLU A 70 16.22 0.61 6.93
CA GLU A 70 15.61 1.90 7.19
C GLU A 70 15.16 2.58 5.89
N LEU A 71 14.08 3.35 6.02
CA LEU A 71 13.55 4.21 4.96
C LEU A 71 13.38 5.63 5.52
N PRO A 72 13.48 6.67 4.70
CA PRO A 72 12.98 7.98 5.08
C PRO A 72 11.45 7.90 5.25
N VAL A 73 10.94 8.36 6.38
CA VAL A 73 9.52 8.30 6.73
C VAL A 73 9.08 9.65 7.28
N THR A 74 7.86 10.07 6.95
CA THR A 74 7.21 11.25 7.53
C THR A 74 5.94 10.86 8.29
N ALA A 75 5.36 11.80 9.03
CA ALA A 75 4.14 11.54 9.81
C ALA A 75 2.90 11.30 8.91
N GLU A 76 2.99 11.71 7.65
CA GLU A 76 1.94 11.57 6.65
C GLU A 76 1.96 10.20 5.96
N ASP A 77 3.04 9.43 6.12
CA ASP A 77 3.17 8.10 5.51
C ASP A 77 2.27 7.09 6.20
N ALA A 78 1.39 6.44 5.44
CA ALA A 78 0.52 5.42 5.97
C ALA A 78 1.26 4.07 6.03
N PRO A 79 1.49 3.45 7.21
CA PRO A 79 2.21 2.18 7.28
C PRO A 79 1.37 1.04 6.68
N LEU A 80 2.03 0.01 6.16
CA LEU A 80 1.42 -1.23 5.72
C LEU A 80 1.15 -2.15 6.93
N ASP A 81 0.15 -3.02 6.81
CA ASP A 81 -0.22 -3.97 7.87
C ASP A 81 0.51 -5.32 7.69
N THR A 82 0.81 -5.68 6.44
CA THR A 82 1.60 -6.86 6.06
C THR A 82 2.34 -6.58 4.76
N ILE A 83 3.48 -7.23 4.58
CA ILE A 83 4.20 -7.27 3.30
C ILE A 83 4.41 -8.72 2.90
N ILE A 84 4.08 -9.06 1.66
CA ILE A 84 4.27 -10.40 1.09
C ILE A 84 5.37 -10.30 0.05
N THR A 85 6.37 -11.16 0.20
CA THR A 85 7.43 -11.36 -0.78
C THR A 85 7.36 -12.75 -1.39
N GLU A 86 8.18 -13.01 -2.41
CA GLU A 86 8.33 -14.35 -2.97
C GLU A 86 8.96 -15.35 -1.99
N ARG A 87 9.52 -14.86 -0.87
CA ARG A 87 10.20 -15.69 0.14
C ARG A 87 9.37 -15.90 1.40
N MET A 88 8.67 -14.86 1.87
CA MET A 88 7.96 -14.92 3.15
C MET A 88 6.90 -13.83 3.31
N ILE A 89 6.15 -13.92 4.40
CA ILE A 89 5.20 -12.90 4.86
C ILE A 89 5.81 -12.17 6.05
N HIS A 90 5.90 -10.84 5.95
CA HIS A 90 6.30 -9.94 7.03
C HIS A 90 5.02 -9.40 7.69
N GLN A 91 4.71 -9.90 8.88
CA GLN A 91 3.63 -9.37 9.72
C GLN A 91 4.12 -8.10 10.42
N VAL A 92 3.45 -6.96 10.19
CA VAL A 92 3.86 -5.67 10.76
C VAL A 92 3.04 -5.34 12.01
N LYS A 93 1.74 -5.57 11.95
CA LYS A 93 0.86 -5.45 13.11
C LYS A 93 0.46 -6.83 13.59
N GLU A 94 0.73 -7.13 14.85
CA GLU A 94 0.01 -8.22 15.52
C GLU A 94 -1.45 -7.77 15.69
N GLY A 95 -2.38 -8.62 15.28
CA GLY A 95 -3.81 -8.32 15.34
C GLY A 95 -4.24 -7.93 16.75
N GLY A 96 -4.94 -6.79 16.84
CA GLY A 96 -5.78 -6.46 17.98
C GLY A 96 -7.16 -7.09 17.82
#